data_AF-A0A952J8Q6-F1
#
_entry.id   AF-A0A952J8Q6-F1
#
_cell.length_a   1.000
_cell.length_b   1.000
_cell.length_c   1.000
_cell.angle_alpha   90.00
_cell.angle_beta   90.00
_cell.angle_gamma   90.00
#
_symmetry.space_group_name_H-M   'P 1'
#
loop_
_entity.id
_entity.type
_entity.pdbx_description
1 polymer ?
#
loop_
_entity_poly.entity_id
_entity_poly.type
_entity_poly.pdbx_seq_one_letter_code
_entity_poly.pdbx_strand_id
1 'polypeptide(L)'
;MNNIFSLSPGQTLHIPEPTNDFVVLQFNREFYCVQDHDHEVSCNGILFNGILSTPFLKLDAEEQRSFDVLLDVMKEEFAQQDEVQPEMLRTVLKRFIIKCTRLAKLQFVDALPTIQEVDLVRTFSALVEKHFRTLHKVSDYANLMNKSPKNTVQRF
;
A
#
# COMPACT_ATOMS: atom_id res chain seq x y z
N MET A 1 19.25 8.20 -2.60
CA MET A 1 17.99 8.49 -3.32
C MET A 1 16.88 8.24 -2.31
N ASN A 2 16.18 9.27 -1.86
CA ASN A 2 15.28 9.19 -0.71
C ASN A 2 13.86 8.95 -1.18
N ASN A 3 13.51 7.70 -1.42
CA ASN A 3 12.20 7.33 -1.95
C ASN A 3 11.52 6.35 -1.01
N ILE A 4 10.19 6.44 -0.92
CA ILE A 4 9.35 5.42 -0.30
C ILE A 4 8.64 4.65 -1.40
N PHE A 5 8.59 3.34 -1.25
CA PHE A 5 7.89 2.43 -2.14
C PHE A 5 7.05 1.44 -1.34
N SER A 6 5.83 1.22 -1.79
CA SER A 6 4.88 0.27 -1.20
C SER A 6 4.80 -1.00 -2.02
N LEU A 7 4.81 -2.14 -1.34
CA LEU A 7 4.65 -3.47 -1.93
C LEU A 7 3.36 -4.10 -1.40
N SER A 8 2.51 -4.54 -2.31
CA SER A 8 1.35 -5.39 -2.03
C SER A 8 1.72 -6.88 -2.20
N PRO A 9 1.01 -7.81 -1.52
CA PRO A 9 1.23 -9.24 -1.69
C PRO A 9 1.23 -9.65 -3.17
N GLY A 10 2.23 -10.43 -3.58
CA GLY A 10 2.42 -10.88 -4.97
C GLY A 10 3.26 -9.95 -5.84
N GLN A 11 3.62 -8.75 -5.37
CA GLN A 11 4.59 -7.89 -6.05
C GLN A 11 6.02 -8.26 -5.65
N THR A 12 6.94 -8.20 -6.61
CA THR A 12 8.37 -8.44 -6.41
C THR A 12 9.19 -7.20 -6.74
N LEU A 13 10.11 -6.82 -5.85
CA LEU A 13 11.10 -5.77 -6.08
C LEU A 13 12.45 -6.42 -6.36
N HIS A 14 13.09 -6.06 -7.48
CA HIS A 14 14.44 -6.50 -7.81
C HIS A 14 15.44 -5.40 -7.43
N ILE A 15 16.35 -5.70 -6.51
CA ILE A 15 17.44 -4.81 -6.14
C ILE A 15 18.70 -5.31 -6.85
N PRO A 16 19.24 -4.56 -7.82
CA PRO A 16 20.33 -5.04 -8.67
C PRO A 16 21.64 -5.28 -7.91
N GLU A 17 21.89 -4.56 -6.81
CA GLU A 17 23.08 -4.74 -5.97
C GLU A 17 22.69 -4.74 -4.48
N PRO A 18 23.25 -5.64 -3.67
CA PRO A 18 22.98 -5.68 -2.23
C PRO A 18 23.51 -4.40 -1.57
N THR A 19 22.63 -3.70 -0.87
CA THR A 19 22.93 -2.49 -0.11
C THR A 19 22.23 -2.55 1.25
N ASN A 20 22.77 -1.86 2.25
CA ASN A 20 22.14 -1.67 3.56
C ASN A 20 21.41 -0.30 3.65
N ASP A 21 21.22 0.39 2.53
CA ASP A 21 20.74 1.77 2.49
C ASP A 21 19.20 1.89 2.46
N PHE A 22 18.47 0.85 2.88
CA PHE A 22 17.01 0.87 2.92
C PHE A 22 16.45 0.30 4.21
N VAL A 23 15.28 0.83 4.60
CA VAL A 23 14.49 0.34 5.73
C VAL A 23 13.26 -0.38 5.17
N VAL A 24 13.02 -1.59 5.65
CA VAL A 24 11.82 -2.37 5.29
C VAL A 24 10.85 -2.35 6.46
N LEU A 25 9.66 -1.78 6.24
CA LEU A 25 8.54 -1.89 7.16
C LEU A 25 7.60 -2.99 6.66
N GLN A 26 7.65 -4.16 7.30
CA GLN A 26 6.80 -5.30 6.99
C GLN A 26 5.78 -5.53 8.10
N PHE A 27 4.51 -5.69 7.73
CA PHE A 27 3.43 -6.02 8.65
C PHE A 27 2.45 -6.98 7.98
N ASN A 28 1.73 -7.76 8.79
CA ASN A 28 0.71 -8.70 8.31
C ASN A 28 -0.71 -8.11 8.47
N ARG A 29 -1.71 -8.81 7.93
CA ARG A 29 -3.10 -8.38 7.98
C ARG A 29 -3.66 -8.30 9.40
N GLU A 30 -3.28 -9.22 10.29
CA GLU A 30 -3.73 -9.24 11.70
C GLU A 30 -3.16 -8.03 12.48
N PHE A 31 -1.99 -7.55 12.08
CA PHE A 31 -1.35 -6.40 12.69
C PHE A 31 -1.96 -5.08 12.20
N TYR A 32 -2.13 -4.91 10.89
CA TYR A 32 -2.79 -3.74 10.32
C TYR A 32 -3.49 -4.10 9.00
N CYS A 33 -4.82 -4.21 9.05
CA CYS A 33 -5.61 -4.48 7.86
C CYS A 33 -5.87 -3.18 7.08
N VAL A 34 -5.18 -3.02 5.95
CA VAL A 34 -5.33 -1.87 5.05
C VAL A 34 -6.78 -1.71 4.55
N GLN A 35 -7.49 -2.83 4.33
CA GLN A 35 -8.88 -2.84 3.88
C GLN A 35 -9.86 -2.32 4.94
N ASP A 36 -9.64 -2.66 6.21
CA ASP A 36 -10.53 -2.24 7.31
C ASP A 36 -10.33 -0.76 7.68
N HIS A 37 -9.12 -0.23 7.46
CA HIS A 37 -8.75 1.15 7.75
C HIS A 37 -8.80 2.08 6.52
N ASP A 38 -9.27 1.58 5.38
CA ASP A 38 -9.27 2.30 4.10
C ASP A 38 -10.17 3.54 4.12
N HIS A 39 -11.30 3.47 4.83
CA HIS A 39 -12.19 4.62 5.02
C HIS A 39 -11.51 5.80 5.74
N GLU A 40 -10.53 5.52 6.61
CA GLU A 40 -9.85 6.54 7.41
C GLU A 40 -8.57 7.06 6.76
N VAL A 41 -7.88 6.22 6.00
CA VAL A 41 -6.54 6.52 5.46
C VAL A 41 -6.53 6.71 3.94
N SER A 42 -7.56 6.23 3.23
CA SER A 42 -7.70 6.28 1.76
C SER A 42 -6.43 5.82 1.03
N CYS A 43 -5.83 4.71 1.49
CA CYS A 43 -4.55 4.22 1.00
C CYS A 43 -4.68 3.10 -0.03
N ASN A 44 -5.82 2.41 -0.10
CA ASN A 44 -6.10 1.49 -1.21
C ASN A 44 -6.28 2.29 -2.50
N GLY A 45 -5.70 1.80 -3.59
CA GLY A 45 -5.74 2.45 -4.89
C GLY A 45 -4.62 3.48 -5.12
N ILE A 46 -4.07 4.07 -4.06
CA ILE A 46 -3.01 5.10 -4.13
C ILE A 46 -1.65 4.52 -3.75
N LEU A 47 -1.52 3.92 -2.57
CA LEU A 47 -0.26 3.31 -2.11
C LEU A 47 -0.26 1.80 -2.33
N PHE A 48 -1.35 1.14 -1.97
CA PHE A 48 -1.47 -0.31 -2.01
C PHE A 48 -2.57 -0.71 -2.98
N ASN A 49 -2.38 -1.83 -3.68
CA ASN A 49 -3.37 -2.34 -4.63
C ASN A 49 -3.80 -1.27 -5.66
N GLY A 50 -2.84 -0.46 -6.13
CA GLY A 50 -3.07 0.73 -6.94
C GLY A 50 -2.92 0.51 -8.45
N ILE A 51 -3.75 1.26 -9.20
CA ILE A 51 -3.76 1.40 -10.68
C ILE A 51 -2.53 2.17 -11.18
N LEU A 52 -1.92 2.94 -10.29
CA LEU A 52 -0.69 3.67 -10.54
C LEU A 52 0.43 2.66 -10.80
N SER A 53 0.97 2.69 -12.02
CA SER A 53 2.20 2.00 -12.38
C SER A 53 3.34 2.57 -11.54
N THR A 54 3.51 2.02 -10.34
CA THR A 54 4.60 2.26 -9.37
C THR A 54 4.76 3.70 -8.86
N PRO A 55 4.10 4.10 -7.76
CA PRO A 55 4.34 5.40 -7.14
C PRO A 55 5.56 5.33 -6.22
N PHE A 56 6.76 5.54 -6.78
CA PHE A 56 7.90 5.94 -5.96
C PHE A 56 7.61 7.34 -5.41
N LEU A 57 7.39 7.43 -4.10
CA LEU A 57 7.25 8.71 -3.42
C LEU A 57 8.62 9.32 -3.25
N LYS A 58 8.88 10.47 -3.89
CA LYS A 58 10.12 11.21 -3.72
C LYS A 58 10.04 12.04 -2.44
N LEU A 59 11.05 11.99 -1.59
CA LEU A 59 11.09 12.80 -0.37
C LEU A 59 12.00 14.01 -0.57
N ASP A 60 11.53 15.20 -0.21
CA ASP A 60 12.37 16.35 0.03
C ASP A 60 13.07 16.27 1.40
N ALA A 61 13.88 17.28 1.72
CA ALA A 61 14.66 17.30 2.96
C ALA A 61 13.81 17.47 4.24
N GLU A 62 12.62 18.07 4.15
CA GLU A 62 11.70 18.21 5.27
C GLU A 62 10.92 16.90 5.50
N GLU A 63 10.43 16.31 4.41
CA GLU A 63 9.69 15.06 4.42
C GLU A 63 10.58 13.92 4.90
N GLN A 64 11.82 13.83 4.40
CA GLN A 64 12.82 12.87 4.87
C GLN A 64 13.01 12.96 6.38
N ARG A 65 13.33 14.16 6.90
CA ARG A 65 13.52 14.36 8.35
C ARG A 65 12.29 13.92 9.13
N SER A 66 11.10 14.26 8.64
CA SER A 66 9.87 13.88 9.33
C SER A 66 9.59 12.37 9.29
N PHE A 67 9.99 11.65 8.24
CA PHE A 67 9.90 10.19 8.18
C PHE A 67 10.96 9.52 9.06
N ASP A 68 12.18 10.04 9.10
CA ASP A 68 13.25 9.55 9.97
C ASP A 68 12.83 9.60 11.44
N VAL A 69 12.21 10.71 11.88
CA VAL A 69 11.64 10.82 13.24
C VAL A 69 10.60 9.74 13.51
N LEU A 70 9.72 9.42 12.55
CA LEU A 70 8.74 8.35 12.74
C LEU A 70 9.39 6.97 12.84
N LEU A 71 10.42 6.73 12.04
CA LEU A 71 11.18 5.47 12.09
C LEU A 71 11.92 5.31 13.42
N ASP A 72 12.50 6.39 13.95
CA ASP A 72 13.18 6.35 15.24
C ASP A 72 12.19 6.08 16.37
N VAL A 73 11.00 6.70 16.36
CA VAL A 73 9.92 6.35 17.29
C VAL A 73 9.53 4.87 17.15
N MET A 74 9.40 4.31 15.93
CA MET A 74 9.13 2.88 15.78
C MET A 74 10.23 2.02 16.39
N LYS A 75 11.51 2.36 16.19
CA LYS A 75 12.65 1.62 16.77
C LYS A 75 12.64 1.65 18.29
N GLU A 76 12.31 2.80 18.88
CA GLU A 76 12.16 2.95 20.32
C GLU A 76 11.03 2.06 20.85
N GLU A 77 9.86 2.06 20.20
CA GLU A 77 8.74 1.19 20.56
C GLU A 77 9.08 -0.30 20.43
N PHE A 78 9.84 -0.70 19.41
CA PHE A 78 10.32 -2.08 19.28
C PHE A 78 11.22 -2.53 20.44
N ALA A 79 11.93 -1.59 21.10
CA ALA A 79 12.76 -1.89 22.26
C ALA A 79 11.97 -1.99 23.58
N GLN A 80 10.75 -1.44 23.64
CA GLN A 80 9.87 -1.48 24.81
C GLN A 80 8.95 -2.70 24.75
N GLN A 81 9.28 -3.78 25.47
CA GLN A 81 8.46 -4.98 25.52
C GLN A 81 7.43 -4.91 26.66
N ASP A 82 6.22 -4.50 26.33
CA ASP A 82 5.06 -4.54 27.23
C ASP A 82 3.78 -4.95 26.50
N GLU A 83 2.66 -5.05 27.23
CA GLU A 83 1.38 -5.47 26.68
C GLU A 83 0.75 -4.45 25.71
N VAL A 84 1.22 -3.20 25.73
CA VAL A 84 0.66 -2.07 24.95
C VAL A 84 1.48 -1.81 23.68
N GLN A 85 2.71 -2.33 23.61
CA GLN A 85 3.63 -2.21 22.48
C GLN A 85 2.94 -2.43 21.10
N PRO A 86 2.11 -3.47 20.88
CA PRO A 86 1.48 -3.66 19.57
C PRO A 86 0.56 -2.50 19.17
N GLU A 87 -0.17 -1.92 20.12
CA GLU A 87 -1.05 -0.77 19.88
C GLU A 87 -0.25 0.50 19.59
N MET A 88 0.88 0.69 20.26
CA MET A 88 1.80 1.79 19.99
C MET A 88 2.40 1.68 18.59
N LEU A 89 2.95 0.52 18.24
CA LEU A 89 3.50 0.26 16.90
C LEU A 89 2.43 0.44 15.81
N ARG A 90 1.19 -0.03 16.04
CA ARG A 90 0.05 0.21 15.13
C ARG A 90 -0.24 1.70 14.95
N THR A 91 -0.19 2.47 16.03
CA THR A 91 -0.43 3.92 16.00
C THR A 91 0.63 4.65 15.18
N VAL A 92 1.91 4.31 15.38
CA VAL A 92 3.02 4.91 14.62
C VAL A 92 2.95 4.49 13.14
N LEU A 93 2.65 3.21 12.86
CA LEU A 93 2.45 2.70 11.50
C LEU A 93 1.31 3.42 10.79
N LYS A 94 0.15 3.58 11.44
CA LYS A 94 -0.99 4.31 10.89
C LYS A 94 -0.61 5.74 10.52
N ARG A 95 0.15 6.43 11.39
CA ARG A 95 0.66 7.78 11.12
C ARG A 95 1.60 7.81 9.91
N PHE A 96 2.49 6.82 9.79
CA PHE A 96 3.39 6.67 8.65
C PHE A 96 2.63 6.51 7.33
N ILE A 97 1.63 5.63 7.29
CA ILE A 97 0.81 5.39 6.10
C ILE A 97 0.01 6.64 5.73
N ILE A 98 -0.63 7.32 6.69
CA ILE A 98 -1.37 8.57 6.42
C ILE A 98 -0.45 9.62 5.78
N LYS A 99 0.77 9.77 6.29
CA LYS A 99 1.75 10.72 5.75
C LYS A 99 2.16 10.35 4.32
N CYS A 100 2.40 9.07 4.05
CA CYS A 100 2.65 8.57 2.69
C CYS A 100 1.48 8.88 1.76
N THR A 101 0.23 8.63 2.18
CA THR A 101 -0.95 8.85 1.33
C THR A 101 -1.13 10.33 1.01
N ARG A 102 -0.90 11.21 1.99
CA ARG A 102 -0.96 12.67 1.77
C ARG A 102 0.09 13.12 0.77
N LEU A 103 1.32 12.63 0.89
CA LEU A 103 2.40 12.94 -0.05
C LEU A 103 2.09 12.42 -1.45
N ALA A 104 1.57 11.19 -1.56
CA ALA A 104 1.15 10.60 -2.83
C ALA A 104 0.08 11.45 -3.52
N LYS A 105 -0.92 11.92 -2.75
CA LYS A 105 -1.96 12.81 -3.27
C LYS A 105 -1.40 14.13 -3.80
N LEU A 106 -0.34 14.67 -3.20
CA LEU A 106 0.32 15.89 -3.68
C LEU A 106 1.16 15.65 -4.95
N GLN A 107 1.86 14.51 -5.04
CA GLN A 107 2.75 14.21 -6.15
C GLN A 107 2.02 13.68 -7.38
N PHE A 108 0.86 13.05 -7.19
CA PHE A 108 0.14 12.35 -8.26
C PHE A 108 -1.26 12.92 -8.50
N VAL A 109 -1.53 14.19 -8.15
CA VAL A 109 -2.85 14.85 -8.27
C VAL A 109 -3.54 14.53 -9.62
N ASP A 110 -2.80 14.62 -10.72
CA ASP A 110 -3.32 14.44 -12.09
C ASP A 110 -3.45 12.96 -12.52
N ALA A 111 -2.83 12.04 -11.77
CA ALA A 111 -2.86 10.61 -12.00
C ALA A 111 -3.70 9.86 -10.95
N LEU A 112 -4.35 10.58 -10.02
CA LEU A 112 -5.16 9.96 -9.00
C LEU A 112 -6.34 9.20 -9.65
N PRO A 113 -6.47 7.89 -9.41
CA PRO A 113 -7.58 7.12 -9.95
C PRO A 113 -8.91 7.64 -9.38
N THR A 114 -9.94 7.60 -10.21
CA THR A 114 -11.30 7.97 -9.77
C THR A 114 -11.77 7.00 -8.70
N ILE A 115 -12.66 7.40 -7.78
CA ILE A 115 -13.23 6.51 -6.75
C ILE A 115 -13.76 5.21 -7.36
N GLN A 116 -14.42 5.29 -8.52
CA GLN A 116 -14.94 4.12 -9.24
C GLN A 116 -13.82 3.16 -9.72
N GLU A 117 -12.64 3.68 -10.04
CA GLU A 117 -11.51 2.89 -10.49
C GLU A 117 -10.84 2.21 -9.30
N VAL A 118 -10.68 2.94 -8.19
CA VAL A 118 -10.21 2.38 -6.91
C VAL A 118 -11.14 1.25 -6.44
N ASP A 119 -12.46 1.47 -6.49
CA ASP A 119 -13.44 0.44 -6.14
C ASP A 119 -13.36 -0.78 -7.05
N LEU A 120 -13.10 -0.59 -8.35
CA LEU A 120 -12.94 -1.68 -9.31
C LEU A 120 -11.73 -2.55 -8.95
N VAL A 121 -10.57 -1.95 -8.70
CA VAL A 121 -9.35 -2.69 -8.32
C VAL A 121 -9.51 -3.38 -6.98
N ARG A 122 -10.10 -2.69 -5.99
CA ARG A 122 -10.39 -3.29 -4.68
C ARG A 122 -11.27 -4.52 -4.81
N THR A 123 -12.34 -4.43 -5.59
CA THR A 123 -13.27 -5.54 -5.83
C THR A 123 -12.57 -6.70 -6.53
N PHE A 124 -11.75 -6.39 -7.54
CA PHE A 124 -10.99 -7.41 -8.26
C PHE A 124 -9.99 -8.13 -7.36
N SER A 125 -9.15 -7.41 -6.60
CA SER A 125 -8.17 -8.00 -5.69
C SER A 125 -8.83 -8.89 -4.63
N ALA A 126 -9.96 -8.46 -4.06
CA ALA A 126 -10.72 -9.27 -3.10
C ALA A 126 -11.28 -10.56 -3.72
N LEU A 127 -11.74 -10.51 -4.98
CA LEU A 127 -12.22 -11.68 -5.69
C LEU A 127 -11.08 -12.65 -6.01
N VAL A 128 -9.91 -12.14 -6.43
CA VAL A 128 -8.71 -12.95 -6.67
C VAL A 128 -8.30 -13.66 -5.39
N GLU A 129 -8.15 -12.95 -4.27
CA GLU A 129 -7.81 -13.58 -2.98
C GLU A 129 -8.81 -14.66 -2.58
N LYS A 130 -10.10 -14.47 -2.87
CA LYS A 130 -11.16 -15.42 -2.53
C LYS A 130 -11.19 -16.64 -3.46
N HIS A 131 -10.88 -16.45 -4.74
CA HIS A 131 -11.12 -17.46 -5.78
C HIS A 131 -9.85 -17.93 -6.52
N PHE A 132 -8.64 -17.54 -6.08
CA PHE A 132 -7.38 -17.87 -6.77
C PHE A 132 -7.14 -19.38 -7.00
N ARG A 133 -7.78 -20.24 -6.21
CA ARG A 133 -7.69 -21.71 -6.34
C ARG A 133 -8.63 -22.29 -7.41
N THR A 134 -9.68 -21.56 -7.77
CA THR A 134 -10.76 -22.04 -8.64
C THR A 134 -10.89 -21.25 -9.94
N LEU A 135 -10.51 -19.96 -9.94
CA LEU A 135 -10.62 -19.05 -11.06
C LEU A 135 -9.23 -18.49 -11.40
N HIS A 136 -8.86 -18.59 -12.67
CA HIS A 136 -7.51 -18.23 -13.13
C HIS A 136 -7.51 -17.25 -14.30
N LYS A 137 -8.67 -16.95 -14.92
CA LYS A 137 -8.75 -16.00 -16.03
C LYS A 137 -9.38 -14.69 -15.58
N VAL A 138 -8.82 -13.57 -16.03
CA VAL A 138 -9.36 -12.21 -15.80
C VAL A 138 -10.82 -12.09 -16.30
N SER A 139 -11.20 -12.85 -17.34
CA SER A 139 -12.58 -12.94 -17.83
C SER A 139 -13.56 -13.49 -16.79
N ASP A 140 -13.13 -14.43 -15.96
CA ASP A 140 -13.99 -15.09 -14.96
C ASP A 140 -14.31 -14.11 -13.83
N TYR A 141 -13.31 -13.32 -13.43
CA TYR A 141 -13.46 -12.21 -12.48
C TYR A 141 -14.30 -11.06 -13.06
N ALA A 142 -14.13 -10.72 -14.34
CA ALA A 142 -14.94 -9.70 -15.01
C ALA A 142 -16.44 -10.07 -15.02
N ASN A 143 -16.76 -11.35 -15.24
CA ASN A 143 -18.13 -11.86 -15.16
C ASN A 143 -18.72 -11.74 -13.75
N LEU A 144 -17.95 -12.07 -12.71
CA LEU A 144 -18.39 -11.89 -11.31
C LEU A 144 -18.64 -10.42 -10.95
N MET A 145 -17.95 -9.50 -11.61
CA MET A 145 -18.11 -8.06 -11.42
C MET A 145 -19.20 -7.44 -12.31
N ASN A 146 -19.91 -8.22 -13.12
CA ASN A 146 -20.84 -7.74 -14.16
C ASN A 146 -20.21 -6.69 -15.09
N LYS A 147 -18.92 -6.85 -15.43
CA LYS A 147 -18.17 -5.96 -16.33
C LYS A 147 -17.71 -6.69 -17.58
N SER A 148 -17.64 -5.96 -18.70
CA SER A 148 -17.12 -6.51 -19.95
C SER A 148 -15.62 -6.83 -19.82
N PRO A 149 -15.16 -8.04 -20.22
CA PRO A 149 -13.75 -8.44 -20.11
C PRO A 149 -12.76 -7.47 -20.77
N LYS A 150 -13.17 -6.75 -21.82
CA LYS A 150 -12.32 -5.78 -22.54
C LYS A 150 -11.86 -4.62 -21.66
N ASN A 151 -12.69 -4.14 -20.73
CA ASN A 151 -12.35 -2.99 -19.88
C ASN A 151 -11.51 -3.40 -18.66
N THR A 152 -11.56 -4.69 -18.29
CA THR A 152 -10.81 -5.26 -17.16
C THR A 152 -9.39 -5.63 -17.58
N VAL A 153 -9.19 -6.29 -18.72
CA VAL A 153 -7.86 -6.71 -19.21
C VAL A 153 -6.91 -5.53 -19.49
N GLN A 154 -7.44 -4.34 -19.81
CA GLN A 154 -6.60 -3.17 -20.08
C GLN A 154 -6.06 -2.49 -18.80
N ARG A 155 -6.54 -2.92 -17.62
CA ARG A 155 -6.29 -2.26 -16.32
C ARG A 155 -5.60 -3.16 -15.29
N PHE A 156 -5.46 -4.46 -15.56
CA PHE A 156 -4.81 -5.47 -14.71
C PHE A 156 -3.85 -6.31 -15.56
#